data_AF-F6V6I7-F1
#
_entry.id   AF-F6V6I7-F1
#
_cell.length_a   1.000
_cell.length_b   1.000
_cell.length_c   1.000
_cell.angle_alpha   90.00
_cell.angle_beta   90.00
_cell.angle_gamma   90.00
#
_symmetry.space_group_name_H-M   'P 1'
#
loop_
_entity.id
_entity.type
_entity.pdbx_description
1 polymer ?
#
loop_
_entity_poly.entity_id
_entity_poly.type
_entity_poly.pdbx_seq_one_letter_code
_entity_poly.pdbx_strand_id
1 'polypeptide(L)'
;DGGYKCDCTLGVIGTSCQTDTDLCASDPCDNGGTCIGTNGSYYCDCPIGVIGTNCSTVLDFCASTPCQNGATCIGVVGGYFCNCPVGVMGTNCETGKRQNLCSGNPCENGGTYIGIEDGFTCDCPHGFVGTRCETDLCANNPCKNGGKCIGIDGGFKCNCMVGYIGAKCERGNTVCYPNPCYNGGTCQYMNNGSYTCHCAPGFDDINCTIDLCNPSPCENGGTCVGTMSGYECDCTLGVIGTNCEIDLCSRNPCENGGTCIGNEGAYECNCLDGFIGTFCEKELCRNSTCKNGGTCIQTSSEVKCDCQSGYIGSRCGIDLCIPNPCQNNGTCIGINGGYNCSCPEGFNGTICETDICDLVTCHNEGTCHHAAVTGFVCECKKGYKGTTCQ
;
A
#
# COMPACT_ATOMS: atom_id res chain seq x y z
N ASP A 1 98.47 54.06 -88.31
CA ASP A 1 97.71 52.84 -87.95
C ASP A 1 98.20 52.29 -86.63
N GLY A 2 97.54 52.65 -85.53
CA GLY A 2 97.96 52.31 -84.17
C GLY A 2 96.96 51.36 -83.50
N GLY A 3 97.17 50.05 -83.65
CA GLY A 3 96.57 49.07 -82.75
C GLY A 3 97.33 49.09 -81.43
N TYR A 4 96.62 49.34 -80.32
CA TYR A 4 97.21 49.34 -78.98
C TYR A 4 97.19 47.93 -78.40
N LYS A 5 98.22 47.59 -77.62
CA LYS A 5 98.32 46.35 -76.83
C LYS A 5 98.38 46.76 -75.37
N CYS A 6 97.41 46.32 -74.57
CA CYS A 6 97.42 46.53 -73.14
C CYS A 6 98.23 45.43 -72.46
N ASP A 7 99.17 45.80 -71.58
CA ASP A 7 99.76 44.86 -70.63
C ASP A 7 98.82 44.76 -69.43
N CYS A 8 98.16 43.61 -69.31
CA CYS A 8 97.21 43.34 -68.25
C CYS A 8 97.92 43.05 -66.93
N THR A 9 97.40 43.59 -65.82
CA THR A 9 97.87 43.25 -64.46
C THR A 9 97.49 41.80 -64.12
N LEU A 10 98.20 41.19 -63.17
CA LEU A 10 97.88 39.86 -62.62
C LEU A 10 96.39 39.78 -62.28
N GLY A 11 95.66 38.84 -62.91
CA GLY A 11 94.23 38.63 -62.66
C GLY A 11 93.29 38.89 -63.83
N VAL A 12 93.73 39.45 -64.97
CA VAL A 12 92.84 39.65 -66.14
C VAL A 12 93.51 39.29 -67.48
N ILE A 13 92.74 38.74 -68.42
CA ILE A 13 93.16 38.35 -69.78
C ILE A 13 92.23 38.95 -70.86
N GLY A 14 92.70 39.00 -72.12
CA GLY A 14 91.93 39.52 -73.26
C GLY A 14 92.58 40.75 -73.92
N THR A 15 92.19 41.04 -75.16
CA THR A 15 92.78 42.12 -75.99
C THR A 15 92.62 43.52 -75.42
N SER A 16 91.68 43.70 -74.50
CA SER A 16 91.41 44.94 -73.75
C SER A 16 91.35 44.67 -72.24
N CYS A 17 91.98 43.59 -71.76
CA CYS A 17 91.96 43.17 -70.35
C CYS A 17 90.54 43.01 -69.75
N GLN A 18 89.60 42.53 -70.56
CA GLN A 18 88.17 42.49 -70.21
C GLN A 18 87.69 41.21 -69.52
N THR A 19 88.51 40.15 -69.49
CA THR A 19 88.11 38.84 -68.94
C THR A 19 88.83 38.60 -67.64
N ASP A 20 88.07 38.52 -66.55
CA ASP A 20 88.59 38.23 -65.22
C ASP A 20 89.11 36.78 -65.12
N THR A 21 90.27 36.57 -64.49
CA THR A 21 90.80 35.24 -64.16
C THR A 21 90.57 34.86 -62.70
N ASP A 22 89.98 35.76 -61.90
CA ASP A 22 89.52 35.42 -60.56
C ASP A 22 88.21 34.61 -60.64
N LEU A 23 88.36 33.30 -60.73
CA LEU A 23 87.24 32.35 -60.71
C LEU A 23 86.50 32.33 -59.36
N CYS A 24 87.05 32.95 -58.31
CA CYS A 24 86.37 33.12 -57.02
C CYS A 24 85.50 34.38 -56.95
N ALA A 25 85.62 35.33 -57.90
CA ALA A 25 84.79 36.54 -57.93
C ALA A 25 83.29 36.27 -58.15
N SER A 26 82.93 35.07 -58.61
CA SER A 26 81.53 34.63 -58.77
C SER A 26 80.96 33.94 -57.53
N ASP A 27 81.68 33.93 -56.40
CA ASP A 27 81.34 33.22 -55.16
C ASP A 27 80.84 31.78 -55.39
N PRO A 28 81.63 30.91 -56.04
CA PRO A 28 81.16 29.57 -56.45
C PRO A 28 81.01 28.57 -55.29
N CYS A 29 81.40 28.94 -54.07
CA CYS A 29 81.37 28.07 -52.89
C CYS A 29 80.13 28.38 -52.03
N ASP A 30 79.24 27.40 -51.91
CA ASP A 30 78.02 27.49 -51.11
C ASP A 30 78.28 27.24 -49.61
N ASN A 31 77.27 27.48 -48.78
CA ASN A 31 77.23 27.12 -47.35
C ASN A 31 78.44 27.59 -46.51
N GLY A 32 78.99 28.77 -46.82
CA GLY A 32 80.12 29.34 -46.09
C GLY A 32 81.49 28.74 -46.45
N GLY A 33 81.59 28.04 -47.58
CA GLY A 33 82.86 27.60 -48.18
C GLY A 33 83.79 28.77 -48.49
N THR A 34 85.08 28.60 -48.22
CA THR A 34 86.10 29.60 -48.58
C THR A 34 86.67 29.28 -49.96
N CYS A 35 86.49 30.18 -50.92
CA CYS A 35 87.02 29.99 -52.26
C CYS A 35 88.52 30.29 -52.33
N ILE A 36 89.28 29.36 -52.89
CA ILE A 36 90.72 29.48 -53.09
C ILE A 36 91.02 29.32 -54.58
N GLY A 37 91.47 30.41 -55.22
CA GLY A 37 91.85 30.42 -56.62
C GLY A 37 93.14 29.62 -56.89
N THR A 38 93.15 28.84 -57.96
CA THR A 38 94.31 28.06 -58.44
C THR A 38 94.59 28.39 -59.90
N ASN A 39 95.75 27.98 -60.45
CA ASN A 39 96.11 28.33 -61.83
C ASN A 39 95.17 27.65 -62.85
N GLY A 40 94.15 28.40 -63.30
CA GLY A 40 93.12 27.95 -64.26
C GLY A 40 91.90 27.26 -63.64
N SER A 41 91.75 27.22 -62.30
CA SER A 41 90.60 26.61 -61.61
C SER A 41 90.38 27.21 -60.21
N TYR A 42 89.37 26.75 -59.48
CA TYR A 42 89.14 27.12 -58.07
C TYR A 42 88.92 25.86 -57.22
N TYR A 43 89.21 25.96 -55.93
CA TYR A 43 88.89 24.94 -54.94
C TYR A 43 88.14 25.60 -53.77
N CYS A 44 87.04 24.97 -53.34
CA CYS A 44 86.30 25.40 -52.16
C CYS A 44 86.78 24.63 -50.94
N ASP A 45 87.32 25.33 -49.95
CA ASP A 45 87.57 24.77 -48.62
C ASP A 45 86.26 24.76 -47.83
N CYS A 46 85.70 23.57 -47.63
CA CYS A 46 84.37 23.38 -47.10
C CYS A 46 84.38 23.29 -45.55
N PRO A 47 83.53 24.08 -44.86
CA PRO A 47 83.32 23.95 -43.42
C PRO A 47 82.89 22.53 -43.02
N ILE A 48 83.15 22.17 -41.76
CA ILE A 48 82.78 20.84 -41.24
C ILE A 48 81.27 20.63 -41.37
N GLY A 49 80.86 19.56 -42.06
CA GLY A 49 79.46 19.19 -42.27
C GLY A 49 78.89 19.53 -43.65
N VAL A 50 79.69 20.10 -44.56
CA VAL A 50 79.34 20.27 -45.98
C VAL A 50 80.42 19.65 -46.87
N ILE A 51 79.99 19.04 -47.97
CA ILE A 51 80.85 18.32 -48.91
C ILE A 51 80.46 18.64 -50.36
N GLY A 52 81.28 18.20 -51.30
CA GLY A 52 81.14 18.46 -52.73
C GLY A 52 82.10 19.54 -53.22
N THR A 53 82.30 19.61 -54.53
CA THR A 53 83.28 20.52 -55.15
C THR A 53 83.04 21.99 -54.84
N ASN A 54 81.77 22.34 -54.60
CA ASN A 54 81.30 23.69 -54.34
C ASN A 54 80.71 23.83 -52.92
N CYS A 55 80.96 22.87 -52.02
CA CYS A 55 80.36 22.83 -50.67
C CYS A 55 78.81 22.86 -50.65
N SER A 56 78.18 22.41 -51.75
CA SER A 56 76.73 22.50 -51.96
C SER A 56 75.93 21.40 -51.26
N THR A 57 76.57 20.31 -50.84
CA THR A 57 75.89 19.19 -50.20
C THR A 57 76.09 19.23 -48.69
N VAL A 58 75.03 19.47 -47.93
CA VAL A 58 75.05 19.30 -46.48
C VAL A 58 75.12 17.81 -46.15
N LEU A 59 76.11 17.42 -45.36
CA LEU A 59 76.27 16.04 -44.93
C LEU A 59 75.22 15.72 -43.86
N ASP A 60 74.25 14.89 -44.22
CA ASP A 60 73.27 14.36 -43.26
C ASP A 60 73.90 13.22 -42.45
N PHE A 61 74.46 13.57 -41.30
CA PHE A 61 75.03 12.61 -40.37
C PHE A 61 73.99 11.62 -39.79
N CYS A 62 72.69 11.89 -39.93
CA CYS A 62 71.61 10.99 -39.52
C CYS A 62 71.20 9.98 -40.60
N ALA A 63 71.67 10.11 -41.84
CA ALA A 63 71.30 9.22 -42.95
C ALA A 63 71.70 7.74 -42.71
N SER A 64 72.74 7.50 -41.91
CA SER A 64 73.18 6.15 -41.54
C SER A 64 72.41 5.55 -40.36
N THR A 65 71.39 6.24 -39.85
CA THR A 65 70.60 5.85 -38.67
C THR A 65 71.46 5.45 -37.47
N PRO A 66 72.39 6.32 -37.00
CA PRO A 66 73.35 5.93 -35.98
C PRO A 66 72.74 5.72 -34.58
N CYS A 67 71.59 6.35 -34.31
CA CYS A 67 70.91 6.27 -33.02
C CYS A 67 70.15 4.95 -32.86
N GLN A 68 70.39 4.26 -31.75
CA GLN A 68 69.79 2.96 -31.42
C GLN A 68 68.60 3.11 -30.46
N ASN A 69 67.90 2.01 -30.18
CA ASN A 69 66.82 1.93 -29.17
C ASN A 69 65.65 2.92 -29.35
N GLY A 70 65.40 3.36 -30.59
CA GLY A 70 64.31 4.28 -30.93
C GLY A 70 64.56 5.72 -30.50
N ALA A 71 65.84 6.12 -30.39
CA ALA A 71 66.23 7.50 -30.17
C ALA A 71 66.13 8.33 -31.46
N THR A 72 65.80 9.62 -31.30
CA THR A 72 65.67 10.56 -32.42
C THR A 72 67.05 11.12 -32.76
N CYS A 73 67.47 10.95 -34.02
CA CYS A 73 68.72 11.54 -34.51
C CYS A 73 68.51 13.00 -34.89
N ILE A 74 69.40 13.87 -34.42
CA ILE A 74 69.38 15.30 -34.70
C ILE A 74 70.74 15.67 -35.29
N GLY A 75 70.75 16.15 -36.54
CA GLY A 75 71.96 16.70 -37.16
C GLY A 75 72.38 17.99 -36.45
N VAL A 76 73.66 18.09 -36.09
CA VAL A 76 74.26 19.29 -35.47
C VAL A 76 75.49 19.71 -36.27
N VAL A 77 75.96 20.95 -36.08
CA VAL A 77 77.14 21.46 -36.81
C VAL A 77 78.34 20.55 -36.52
N GLY A 78 78.84 19.88 -37.55
CA GLY A 78 79.96 18.95 -37.49
C GLY A 78 79.65 17.51 -37.01
N GLY A 79 78.38 17.10 -36.89
CA GLY A 79 78.04 15.72 -36.54
C GLY A 79 76.55 15.46 -36.31
N TYR A 80 76.25 14.50 -35.43
CA TYR A 80 74.89 14.16 -35.00
C TYR A 80 74.82 14.06 -33.47
N PHE A 81 73.62 14.25 -32.94
CA PHE A 81 73.29 14.03 -31.54
C PHE A 81 72.07 13.11 -31.46
N CYS A 82 72.17 12.05 -30.66
CA CYS A 82 71.05 11.15 -30.41
C CYS A 82 70.30 11.59 -29.15
N ASN A 83 69.04 12.01 -29.32
CA ASN A 83 68.18 12.31 -28.18
C ASN A 83 67.64 11.00 -27.58
N CYS A 84 68.29 10.54 -26.52
CA CYS A 84 67.99 9.26 -25.88
C CYS A 84 66.66 9.31 -25.08
N PRO A 85 65.74 8.36 -25.30
CA PRO A 85 64.56 8.17 -24.46
C PRO A 85 64.93 7.88 -23.00
N VAL A 86 64.01 8.14 -22.06
CA VAL A 86 64.21 7.88 -20.63
C VAL A 86 64.62 6.43 -20.40
N GLY A 87 65.69 6.23 -19.64
CA GLY A 87 66.21 4.90 -19.26
C GLY A 87 67.25 4.29 -20.22
N VAL A 88 67.58 4.96 -21.33
CA VAL A 88 68.73 4.60 -22.19
C VAL A 88 69.77 5.73 -22.21
N MET A 89 71.04 5.36 -22.36
CA MET A 89 72.18 6.26 -22.27
C MET A 89 73.33 5.79 -23.19
N GLY A 90 74.32 6.65 -23.41
CA GLY A 90 75.39 6.43 -24.39
C GLY A 90 75.27 7.41 -25.56
N THR A 91 76.35 7.55 -26.33
CA THR A 91 76.42 8.53 -27.43
C THR A 91 75.46 8.20 -28.56
N ASN A 92 75.20 6.92 -28.79
CA ASN A 92 74.25 6.40 -29.77
C ASN A 92 73.02 5.78 -29.10
N CYS A 93 72.81 6.06 -27.80
CA CYS A 93 71.80 5.45 -26.96
C CYS A 93 71.87 3.91 -26.93
N GLU A 94 73.08 3.36 -27.04
CA GLU A 94 73.38 1.92 -27.15
C GLU A 94 73.33 1.18 -25.82
N THR A 95 73.40 1.89 -24.69
CA THR A 95 73.49 1.30 -23.35
C THR A 95 72.19 1.48 -22.58
N GLY A 96 71.69 0.38 -22.03
CA GLY A 96 70.41 0.33 -21.31
C GLY A 96 69.35 -0.42 -22.12
N LYS A 97 68.44 -1.11 -21.43
CA LYS A 97 67.21 -1.63 -22.02
C LYS A 97 66.14 -0.60 -21.74
N ARG A 98 65.19 -0.38 -22.68
CA ARG A 98 63.91 0.24 -22.29
C ARG A 98 63.41 -0.53 -21.08
N GLN A 99 63.44 0.09 -19.91
CA GLN A 99 62.80 -0.49 -18.76
C GLN A 99 61.33 -0.55 -19.13
N ASN A 100 60.85 -1.75 -19.38
CA ASN A 100 59.44 -1.99 -19.41
C ASN A 100 58.98 -1.74 -17.96
N LEU A 101 58.50 -0.52 -17.68
CA LEU A 101 57.87 -0.19 -16.40
C LEU A 101 56.63 -1.05 -16.13
N CYS A 102 56.20 -1.90 -17.09
CA CYS A 102 55.16 -2.91 -16.90
C CYS A 102 55.70 -4.25 -16.39
N SER A 103 56.65 -4.27 -15.47
CA SER A 103 56.96 -5.51 -14.71
C SER A 103 56.15 -5.53 -13.41
N GLY A 104 54.84 -5.73 -13.55
CA GLY A 104 53.86 -5.81 -12.47
C GLY A 104 52.86 -4.64 -12.47
N ASN A 105 51.58 -4.91 -12.23
CA ASN A 105 50.62 -3.85 -11.92
C ASN A 105 51.09 -3.19 -10.58
N PRO A 106 51.51 -1.91 -10.58
CA PRO A 106 51.98 -1.26 -9.36
C PRO A 106 50.84 -0.96 -8.37
N CYS A 107 49.58 -1.03 -8.82
CA CYS A 107 48.42 -0.80 -7.99
C CYS A 107 48.14 -2.01 -7.10
N GLU A 108 48.08 -1.77 -5.79
CA GLU A 108 47.79 -2.75 -4.75
C GLU A 108 46.27 -2.85 -4.51
N ASN A 109 45.84 -3.82 -3.70
CA ASN A 109 44.45 -3.99 -3.25
C ASN A 109 43.38 -4.00 -4.38
N GLY A 110 43.74 -4.44 -5.57
CA GLY A 110 42.82 -4.53 -6.72
C GLY A 110 42.64 -3.21 -7.48
N GLY A 111 43.52 -2.22 -7.28
CA GLY A 111 43.52 -0.98 -8.05
C GLY A 111 43.77 -1.17 -9.54
N THR A 112 43.11 -0.34 -10.34
CA THR A 112 43.19 -0.37 -11.79
C THR A 112 44.33 0.53 -12.27
N TYR A 113 45.27 -0.03 -13.02
CA TYR A 113 46.38 0.71 -13.60
C TYR A 113 45.91 1.62 -14.73
N ILE A 114 46.31 2.88 -14.68
CA ILE A 114 46.09 3.87 -15.74
C ILE A 114 47.43 4.48 -16.12
N GLY A 115 47.89 4.21 -17.35
CA GLY A 115 49.14 4.79 -17.88
C GLY A 115 48.97 6.23 -18.34
N ILE A 116 49.96 7.08 -18.05
CA ILE A 116 50.03 8.49 -18.48
C ILE A 116 51.39 8.78 -19.11
N GLU A 117 51.55 9.88 -19.86
CA GLU A 117 52.73 10.17 -20.71
C GLU A 117 54.08 10.07 -19.98
N ASP A 118 54.13 10.41 -18.69
CA ASP A 118 55.35 10.38 -17.85
C ASP A 118 55.23 9.47 -16.59
N GLY A 119 54.34 8.47 -16.60
CA GLY A 119 54.22 7.56 -15.45
C GLY A 119 52.94 6.75 -15.40
N PHE A 120 52.41 6.57 -14.18
CA PHE A 120 51.17 5.86 -13.94
C PHE A 120 50.34 6.54 -12.86
N THR A 121 49.03 6.32 -12.90
CA THR A 121 48.11 6.56 -11.80
C THR A 121 47.30 5.29 -11.54
N CYS A 122 46.84 5.13 -10.30
CA CYS A 122 46.01 4.00 -9.91
C CYS A 122 44.60 4.50 -9.59
N ASP A 123 43.59 3.92 -10.23
CA ASP A 123 42.20 4.08 -9.84
C ASP A 123 41.88 3.09 -8.71
N CYS A 124 41.61 3.64 -7.53
CA CYS A 124 41.51 2.85 -6.31
C CYS A 124 40.08 2.37 -6.06
N PRO A 125 39.90 1.10 -5.64
CA PRO A 125 38.60 0.61 -5.23
C PRO A 125 38.08 1.40 -4.02
N HIS A 126 36.76 1.44 -3.83
CA HIS A 126 36.12 2.12 -2.71
C HIS A 126 36.76 1.73 -1.36
N GLY A 127 37.12 2.73 -0.54
CA GLY A 127 37.77 2.51 0.76
C GLY A 127 39.29 2.43 0.73
N PHE A 128 39.93 2.48 -0.45
CA PHE A 128 41.38 2.47 -0.58
C PHE A 128 41.89 3.81 -1.09
N VAL A 129 43.02 4.26 -0.54
CA VAL A 129 43.69 5.51 -0.93
C VAL A 129 45.20 5.32 -1.01
N GLY A 130 45.87 6.32 -1.60
CA GLY A 130 47.31 6.31 -1.84
C GLY A 130 47.62 6.23 -3.33
N THR A 131 48.86 6.55 -3.68
CA THR A 131 49.31 6.59 -5.10
C THR A 131 49.29 5.22 -5.76
N ARG A 132 49.29 4.15 -4.96
CA ARG A 132 49.26 2.75 -5.38
C ARG A 132 48.10 1.99 -4.72
N CYS A 133 47.10 2.69 -4.17
CA CYS A 133 45.97 2.09 -3.44
C CYS A 133 46.39 1.22 -2.23
N GLU A 134 47.54 1.54 -1.63
CA GLU A 134 48.19 0.77 -0.58
C GLU A 134 47.50 0.90 0.80
N THR A 135 46.71 1.95 1.02
CA THR A 135 46.09 2.22 2.32
C THR A 135 44.61 1.83 2.31
N ASP A 136 44.27 0.79 3.07
CA ASP A 136 42.88 0.44 3.40
C ASP A 136 42.37 1.31 4.55
N LEU A 137 41.39 2.17 4.27
CA LEU A 137 40.79 3.08 5.26
C LEU A 137 39.90 2.34 6.29
N CYS A 138 39.49 1.10 6.02
CA CYS A 138 38.67 0.28 6.90
C CYS A 138 39.46 -0.82 7.64
N ALA A 139 40.75 -1.04 7.35
CA ALA A 139 41.56 -2.12 7.93
C ALA A 139 41.52 -2.19 9.46
N ASN A 140 41.52 -1.03 10.14
CA ASN A 140 41.48 -0.94 11.61
C ASN A 140 40.12 -0.49 12.16
N ASN A 141 39.07 -0.53 11.34
CA ASN A 141 37.73 0.00 11.62
C ASN A 141 37.74 1.39 12.32
N PRO A 142 37.78 2.50 11.55
CA PRO A 142 37.79 3.85 12.12
C PRO A 142 36.49 4.25 12.84
N CYS A 143 35.43 3.44 12.74
CA CYS A 143 34.14 3.68 13.36
C CYS A 143 34.17 3.34 14.86
N LYS A 144 33.65 4.24 15.70
CA LYS A 144 33.51 4.05 17.14
C LYS A 144 32.22 3.29 17.47
N ASN A 145 32.13 2.84 18.72
CA ASN A 145 30.90 2.26 19.30
C ASN A 145 30.29 1.10 18.50
N GLY A 146 31.15 0.24 17.94
CA GLY A 146 30.72 -0.94 17.17
C GLY A 146 30.17 -0.64 15.77
N GLY A 147 30.34 0.59 15.26
CA GLY A 147 29.95 0.92 13.88
C GLY A 147 30.73 0.10 12.85
N LYS A 148 30.08 -0.22 11.73
CA LYS A 148 30.68 -0.96 10.61
C LYS A 148 31.25 0.01 9.57
N CYS A 149 32.55 -0.07 9.30
CA CYS A 149 33.18 0.68 8.22
C CYS A 149 32.77 0.14 6.85
N ILE A 150 32.45 1.04 5.93
CA ILE A 150 32.22 0.76 4.52
C ILE A 150 33.10 1.71 3.69
N GLY A 151 33.87 1.15 2.75
CA GLY A 151 34.65 1.94 1.80
C GLY A 151 33.72 2.68 0.83
N ILE A 152 34.07 3.92 0.48
CA ILE A 152 33.42 4.72 -0.57
C ILE A 152 34.49 5.36 -1.47
N ASP A 153 34.12 6.02 -2.56
CA ASP A 153 35.07 6.72 -3.42
C ASP A 153 35.88 7.76 -2.65
N GLY A 154 37.20 7.62 -2.68
CA GLY A 154 38.14 8.53 -2.02
C GLY A 154 38.03 8.57 -0.48
N GLY A 155 37.32 7.62 0.15
CA GLY A 155 37.07 7.71 1.59
C GLY A 155 36.39 6.48 2.21
N PHE A 156 35.85 6.66 3.41
CA PHE A 156 35.04 5.65 4.09
C PHE A 156 33.81 6.30 4.72
N LYS A 157 32.78 5.49 4.96
CA LYS A 157 31.59 5.86 5.72
C LYS A 157 31.39 4.86 6.85
N CYS A 158 30.90 5.33 7.99
CA CYS A 158 30.54 4.47 9.10
C CYS A 158 29.03 4.22 9.12
N ASN A 159 28.63 2.95 9.15
CA ASN A 159 27.27 2.57 9.48
C ASN A 159 27.17 2.36 10.99
N CYS A 160 26.48 3.28 11.68
CA CYS A 160 26.44 3.30 13.13
C CYS A 160 25.45 2.28 13.70
N MET A 161 25.83 1.66 14.83
CA MET A 161 24.90 0.88 15.63
C MET A 161 23.77 1.78 16.17
N VAL A 162 22.61 1.18 16.45
CA VAL A 162 21.47 1.89 17.06
C VAL A 162 21.94 2.58 18.33
N GLY A 163 21.62 3.87 18.45
CA GLY A 163 22.05 4.67 19.61
C GLY A 163 23.33 5.49 19.40
N TYR A 164 23.92 5.52 18.19
CA TYR A 164 25.10 6.35 17.89
C TYR A 164 24.97 7.09 16.57
N ILE A 165 25.53 8.31 16.53
CA ILE A 165 25.52 9.23 15.37
C ILE A 165 26.89 9.89 15.21
N GLY A 166 27.10 10.57 14.07
CA GLY A 166 28.38 11.20 13.71
C GLY A 166 29.09 10.45 12.59
N ALA A 167 30.06 11.12 11.95
CA ALA A 167 30.75 10.57 10.77
C ALA A 167 31.53 9.29 11.10
N LYS A 168 31.95 9.12 12.36
CA LYS A 168 32.62 7.94 12.89
C LYS A 168 31.83 7.30 14.04
N CYS A 169 30.52 7.57 14.16
CA CYS A 169 29.66 7.06 15.25
C CYS A 169 30.13 7.45 16.65
N GLU A 170 30.80 8.60 16.77
CA GLU A 170 31.48 9.06 17.98
C GLU A 170 30.55 9.69 19.01
N ARG A 171 29.33 10.08 18.62
CA ARG A 171 28.33 10.70 19.50
C ARG A 171 27.23 9.69 19.83
N GLY A 172 26.79 9.67 21.08
CA GLY A 172 25.57 8.96 21.46
C GLY A 172 24.34 9.65 20.86
N ASN A 173 23.41 8.88 20.32
CA ASN A 173 22.10 9.34 19.87
C ASN A 173 21.23 9.58 21.12
N THR A 174 21.28 10.79 21.66
CA THR A 174 20.50 11.19 22.84
C THR A 174 19.00 11.31 22.57
N VAL A 175 18.57 11.19 21.32
CA VAL A 175 17.22 11.56 20.90
C VAL A 175 16.23 10.39 21.05
N CYS A 176 16.65 9.17 20.68
CA CYS A 176 15.84 7.95 20.88
C CYS A 176 16.31 7.08 22.06
N TYR A 177 17.27 7.55 22.85
CA TYR A 177 17.78 6.79 24.00
C TYR A 177 17.96 7.67 25.25
N PRO A 178 17.29 7.34 26.38
CA PRO A 178 16.25 6.29 26.52
C PRO A 178 15.03 6.57 25.61
N ASN A 179 14.25 5.53 25.25
CA ASN A 179 13.12 5.68 24.30
C ASN A 179 12.15 6.77 24.80
N PRO A 180 11.98 7.89 24.08
CA PRO A 180 11.10 8.99 24.50
C PRO A 180 9.62 8.67 24.26
N CYS A 181 9.30 7.62 23.51
CA CYS A 181 7.93 7.24 23.17
C CYS A 181 7.32 6.37 24.27
N TYR A 182 6.21 6.84 24.84
CA TYR A 182 5.45 6.17 25.90
C TYR A 182 4.47 5.15 25.32
N ASN A 183 3.80 4.39 26.20
CA ASN A 183 2.69 3.50 25.86
C ASN A 183 2.98 2.51 24.70
N GLY A 184 4.22 2.03 24.62
CA GLY A 184 4.65 1.07 23.60
C GLY A 184 4.98 1.70 22.24
N GLY A 185 5.05 3.04 22.16
CA GLY A 185 5.47 3.75 20.95
C GLY A 185 6.92 3.45 20.55
N THR A 186 7.19 3.52 19.24
CA THR A 186 8.52 3.26 18.68
C THR A 186 9.18 4.54 18.18
N CYS A 187 10.41 4.80 18.62
CA CYS A 187 11.16 6.00 18.23
C CYS A 187 11.87 5.82 16.89
N GLN A 188 11.67 6.76 15.99
CA GLN A 188 12.40 6.85 14.72
C GLN A 188 13.24 8.15 14.69
N TYR A 189 14.55 7.99 14.49
CA TYR A 189 15.47 9.11 14.27
C TYR A 189 15.30 9.72 12.88
N MET A 190 15.34 11.05 12.80
CA MET A 190 15.19 11.82 11.56
C MET A 190 16.53 12.46 11.16
N ASN A 191 16.80 12.56 9.85
CA ASN A 191 18.09 13.05 9.30
C ASN A 191 18.43 14.49 9.71
N ASN A 192 17.45 15.29 10.12
CA ASN A 192 17.59 16.65 10.63
C ASN A 192 18.04 16.72 12.11
N GLY A 193 18.27 15.57 12.76
CA GLY A 193 18.63 15.50 14.19
C GLY A 193 17.45 15.49 15.16
N SER A 194 16.21 15.35 14.67
CA SER A 194 15.01 15.17 15.51
C SER A 194 14.60 13.69 15.61
N TYR A 195 13.51 13.42 16.31
CA TYR A 195 12.84 12.11 16.31
C TYR A 195 11.35 12.27 15.99
N THR A 196 10.71 11.15 15.67
CA THR A 196 9.25 11.00 15.66
C THR A 196 8.90 9.70 16.37
N CYS A 197 7.79 9.70 17.12
CA CYS A 197 7.25 8.49 17.70
C CYS A 197 6.16 7.91 16.79
N HIS A 198 6.19 6.60 16.57
CA HIS A 198 5.06 5.87 16.01
C HIS A 198 4.28 5.26 17.16
N CYS A 199 3.11 5.82 17.42
CA CYS A 199 2.28 5.44 18.55
C CYS A 199 1.53 4.13 18.30
N ALA A 200 1.26 3.40 19.39
CA ALA A 200 0.31 2.29 19.36
C ALA A 200 -1.11 2.82 19.09
N PRO A 201 -2.03 1.98 18.56
CA PRO A 201 -3.42 2.39 18.35
C PRO A 201 -4.06 2.98 19.61
N GLY A 202 -4.79 4.10 19.48
CA GLY A 202 -5.43 4.78 20.61
C GLY A 202 -4.55 5.76 21.38
N PHE A 203 -3.28 5.95 20.99
CA PHE A 203 -2.40 6.95 21.60
C PHE A 203 -2.03 8.06 20.62
N ASP A 204 -1.90 9.28 21.14
CA ASP A 204 -1.60 10.47 20.34
C ASP A 204 -0.55 11.35 21.04
N ASP A 205 -0.18 12.44 20.36
CA ASP A 205 0.91 13.37 20.63
C ASP A 205 2.30 12.89 20.16
N ILE A 206 3.28 13.81 20.26
CA ILE A 206 4.65 13.58 19.78
C ILE A 206 5.39 12.45 20.54
N ASN A 207 4.94 12.11 21.74
CA ASN A 207 5.56 11.16 22.65
C ASN A 207 4.64 9.97 22.99
N CYS A 208 3.48 9.86 22.35
CA CYS A 208 2.43 8.88 22.63
C CYS A 208 1.94 8.91 24.09
N THR A 209 1.87 10.08 24.72
CA THR A 209 1.46 10.19 26.14
C THR A 209 -0.04 10.29 26.33
N ILE A 210 -0.76 10.80 25.34
CA ILE A 210 -2.21 10.97 25.41
C ILE A 210 -2.86 9.64 25.08
N ASP A 211 -3.56 9.05 26.06
CA ASP A 211 -4.46 7.92 25.86
C ASP A 211 -5.85 8.44 25.46
N LEU A 212 -6.25 8.20 24.21
CA LEU A 212 -7.52 8.68 23.67
C LEU A 212 -8.74 7.96 24.28
N CYS A 213 -8.52 6.82 24.95
CA CYS A 213 -9.54 6.09 25.69
C CYS A 213 -9.54 6.42 27.19
N ASN A 214 -8.74 7.39 27.65
CA ASN A 214 -8.69 7.78 29.06
C ASN A 214 -8.66 9.32 29.27
N PRO A 215 -9.75 9.92 29.80
CA PRO A 215 -11.02 9.27 30.18
C PRO A 215 -11.77 8.71 28.97
N SER A 216 -12.58 7.66 29.18
CA SER A 216 -13.33 7.02 28.10
C SER A 216 -14.21 8.05 27.37
N PRO A 217 -14.06 8.23 26.05
CA PRO A 217 -14.90 9.12 25.26
C PRO A 217 -16.29 8.51 24.99
N CYS A 218 -16.43 7.19 25.15
CA CYS A 218 -17.67 6.47 24.87
C CYS A 218 -18.66 6.61 26.05
N GLU A 219 -19.87 7.06 25.75
CA GLU A 219 -20.98 7.20 26.68
C GLU A 219 -21.84 5.92 26.74
N ASN A 220 -22.85 5.90 27.62
CA ASN A 220 -23.86 4.83 27.75
C ASN A 220 -23.30 3.39 27.86
N GLY A 221 -22.10 3.24 28.42
CA GLY A 221 -21.46 1.93 28.60
C GLY A 221 -20.77 1.36 27.35
N GLY A 222 -20.59 2.17 26.31
CA GLY A 222 -19.80 1.80 25.14
C GLY A 222 -18.33 1.52 25.48
N THR A 223 -17.70 0.63 24.72
CA THR A 223 -16.29 0.24 24.90
C THR A 223 -15.40 1.04 23.95
N CYS A 224 -14.42 1.77 24.48
CA CYS A 224 -13.45 2.48 23.67
C CYS A 224 -12.39 1.53 23.12
N VAL A 225 -12.16 1.60 21.81
CA VAL A 225 -11.14 0.82 21.11
C VAL A 225 -10.19 1.79 20.40
N GLY A 226 -8.92 1.77 20.77
CA GLY A 226 -7.88 2.54 20.11
C GLY A 226 -7.64 2.08 18.68
N THR A 227 -7.57 3.02 17.73
CA THR A 227 -7.27 2.77 16.31
C THR A 227 -6.01 3.52 15.87
N MET A 228 -5.48 3.22 14.68
CA MET A 228 -4.30 3.93 14.14
C MET A 228 -4.59 5.41 13.82
N SER A 229 -5.86 5.79 13.69
CA SER A 229 -6.31 7.14 13.37
C SER A 229 -7.01 7.84 14.55
N GLY A 230 -7.01 7.24 15.73
CA GLY A 230 -7.69 7.80 16.91
C GLY A 230 -8.31 6.71 17.78
N TYR A 231 -9.62 6.76 17.96
CA TYR A 231 -10.41 5.76 18.68
C TYR A 231 -11.73 5.50 17.95
N GLU A 232 -12.39 4.40 18.32
CA GLU A 232 -13.73 4.03 17.90
C GLU A 232 -14.50 3.51 19.14
N CYS A 233 -15.79 3.81 19.21
CA CYS A 233 -16.65 3.34 20.30
C CYS A 233 -17.52 2.18 19.84
N ASP A 234 -17.35 1.02 20.49
CA ASP A 234 -18.26 -0.12 20.33
C ASP A 234 -19.47 0.07 21.25
N CYS A 235 -20.60 0.42 20.64
CA CYS A 235 -21.81 0.79 21.38
C CYS A 235 -22.61 -0.44 21.84
N THR A 236 -23.18 -0.35 23.04
CA THR A 236 -24.14 -1.35 23.52
C THR A 236 -25.42 -1.33 22.68
N LEU A 237 -26.16 -2.43 22.69
CA LEU A 237 -27.42 -2.55 21.94
C LEU A 237 -28.40 -1.42 22.31
N GLY A 238 -29.07 -0.85 21.30
CA GLY A 238 -30.00 0.27 21.48
C GLY A 238 -29.36 1.65 21.56
N VAL A 239 -28.04 1.75 21.46
CA VAL A 239 -27.29 3.00 21.55
C VAL A 239 -26.55 3.25 20.23
N ILE A 240 -26.60 4.50 19.75
CA ILE A 240 -25.94 4.92 18.50
C ILE A 240 -25.18 6.24 18.70
N GLY A 241 -24.45 6.67 17.67
CA GLY A 241 -23.61 7.87 17.69
C GLY A 241 -22.14 7.51 17.60
N THR A 242 -21.28 8.49 17.33
CA THR A 242 -19.82 8.24 17.23
C THR A 242 -19.22 7.90 18.57
N ASN A 243 -19.82 8.43 19.64
CA ASN A 243 -19.39 8.25 21.02
C ASN A 243 -20.48 7.54 21.85
N CYS A 244 -21.40 6.83 21.20
CA CYS A 244 -22.53 6.15 21.83
C CYS A 244 -23.40 7.10 22.68
N GLU A 245 -23.57 8.34 22.26
CA GLU A 245 -24.26 9.39 23.01
C GLU A 245 -25.79 9.37 22.89
N ILE A 246 -26.35 8.59 21.95
CA ILE A 246 -27.78 8.52 21.68
C ILE A 246 -28.34 7.16 22.11
N ASP A 247 -28.98 7.11 23.28
CA ASP A 247 -29.82 5.98 23.70
C ASP A 247 -31.21 6.08 23.06
N LEU A 248 -31.52 5.13 22.18
CA LEU A 248 -32.78 5.08 21.42
C LEU A 248 -33.99 4.76 22.30
N CYS A 249 -33.79 4.13 23.46
CA CYS A 249 -34.86 3.81 24.41
C CYS A 249 -35.08 4.89 25.47
N SER A 250 -34.17 5.85 25.63
CA SER A 250 -34.24 6.92 26.65
C SER A 250 -35.54 7.73 26.66
N ARG A 251 -36.20 7.87 25.49
CA ARG A 251 -37.45 8.62 25.34
C ARG A 251 -38.72 7.77 25.42
N ASN A 252 -38.59 6.48 25.75
CA ASN A 252 -39.70 5.51 25.76
C ASN A 252 -40.52 5.56 24.45
N PRO A 253 -39.92 5.18 23.31
CA PRO A 253 -40.58 5.25 22.00
C PRO A 253 -41.78 4.30 21.86
N CYS A 254 -41.93 3.33 22.77
CA CYS A 254 -43.03 2.38 22.77
C CYS A 254 -44.25 2.95 23.49
N GLU A 255 -45.36 3.10 22.76
CA GLU A 255 -46.63 3.56 23.30
C GLU A 255 -47.33 2.47 24.14
N ASN A 256 -48.42 2.85 24.82
CA ASN A 256 -49.31 1.93 25.55
C ASN A 256 -48.60 1.01 26.57
N GLY A 257 -47.49 1.47 27.15
CA GLY A 257 -46.74 0.73 28.16
C GLY A 257 -45.87 -0.39 27.61
N GLY A 258 -45.61 -0.41 26.29
CA GLY A 258 -44.66 -1.33 25.69
C GLY A 258 -43.23 -1.15 26.24
N THR A 259 -42.47 -2.24 26.28
CA THR A 259 -41.08 -2.22 26.74
C THR A 259 -40.14 -2.01 25.55
N CYS A 260 -39.29 -0.99 25.60
CA CYS A 260 -38.26 -0.76 24.59
C CYS A 260 -37.08 -1.71 24.81
N ILE A 261 -36.67 -2.40 23.75
CA ILE A 261 -35.54 -3.32 23.75
C ILE A 261 -34.53 -2.82 22.71
N GLY A 262 -33.34 -2.46 23.16
CA GLY A 262 -32.25 -2.07 22.30
C GLY A 262 -31.71 -3.25 21.48
N ASN A 263 -31.47 -3.02 20.20
CA ASN A 263 -30.86 -3.95 19.24
C ASN A 263 -29.61 -3.31 18.62
N GLU A 264 -28.86 -4.06 17.82
CA GLU A 264 -27.66 -3.53 17.14
C GLU A 264 -28.06 -2.40 16.17
N GLY A 265 -27.68 -1.16 16.50
CA GLY A 265 -28.01 0.04 15.74
C GLY A 265 -29.51 0.42 15.69
N ALA A 266 -30.38 -0.24 16.47
CA ALA A 266 -31.82 -0.07 16.40
C ALA A 266 -32.51 -0.36 17.74
N TYR A 267 -33.84 -0.31 17.79
CA TYR A 267 -34.64 -0.79 18.91
C TYR A 267 -35.91 -1.47 18.41
N GLU A 268 -36.53 -2.26 19.27
CA GLU A 268 -37.83 -2.88 19.05
C GLU A 268 -38.72 -2.69 20.28
N CYS A 269 -40.03 -2.61 20.06
CA CYS A 269 -41.02 -2.50 21.13
C CYS A 269 -41.68 -3.86 21.40
N ASN A 270 -41.48 -4.38 22.60
CA ASN A 270 -42.26 -5.50 23.09
C ASN A 270 -43.59 -4.99 23.64
N CYS A 271 -44.67 -5.24 22.92
CA CYS A 271 -46.00 -4.73 23.25
C CYS A 271 -46.66 -5.56 24.35
N LEU A 272 -47.40 -4.87 25.22
CA LEU A 272 -48.30 -5.53 26.15
C LEU A 272 -49.46 -6.20 25.40
N ASP A 273 -50.04 -7.22 26.03
CA ASP A 273 -51.30 -7.83 25.57
C ASP A 273 -52.35 -6.73 25.38
N GLY A 274 -52.82 -6.55 24.15
CA GLY A 274 -53.71 -5.47 23.73
C GLY A 274 -53.26 -4.80 22.45
N PHE A 275 -51.95 -4.74 22.25
CA PHE A 275 -51.33 -3.75 21.38
C PHE A 275 -50.43 -4.38 20.33
N ILE A 276 -50.48 -3.81 19.13
CA ILE A 276 -49.64 -4.18 17.98
C ILE A 276 -49.14 -2.91 17.29
N GLY A 277 -48.25 -3.10 16.31
CA GLY A 277 -47.60 -2.00 15.60
C GLY A 277 -46.16 -1.86 16.05
N THR A 278 -45.37 -1.11 15.28
CA THR A 278 -43.93 -0.96 15.53
C THR A 278 -43.65 -0.21 16.83
N PHE A 279 -44.60 0.61 17.27
CA PHE A 279 -44.52 1.40 18.50
C PHE A 279 -45.63 1.02 19.48
N CYS A 280 -46.25 -0.15 19.32
CA CYS A 280 -47.41 -0.58 20.12
C CYS A 280 -48.60 0.40 20.07
N GLU A 281 -48.73 1.17 18.98
CA GLU A 281 -49.67 2.27 18.85
C GLU A 281 -51.11 1.83 18.50
N LYS A 282 -51.29 0.57 18.06
CA LYS A 282 -52.59 0.05 17.61
C LYS A 282 -53.18 -0.91 18.64
N GLU A 283 -54.39 -0.60 19.09
CA GLU A 283 -55.16 -1.44 20.00
C GLU A 283 -56.04 -2.43 19.22
N LEU A 284 -55.94 -3.72 19.51
CA LEU A 284 -56.63 -4.79 18.79
C LEU A 284 -58.15 -4.83 19.03
N CYS A 285 -58.60 -4.62 20.27
CA CYS A 285 -60.02 -4.78 20.63
C CYS A 285 -60.86 -3.48 20.53
N ARG A 286 -60.24 -2.30 20.37
CA ARG A 286 -60.95 -1.00 20.33
C ARG A 286 -62.00 -0.90 19.22
N ASN A 287 -61.78 -1.59 18.10
CA ASN A 287 -62.70 -1.69 16.96
C ASN A 287 -63.23 -3.12 16.73
N SER A 288 -63.15 -4.00 17.73
CA SER A 288 -63.60 -5.39 17.58
C SER A 288 -65.09 -5.44 17.22
N THR A 289 -65.42 -6.22 16.19
CA THR A 289 -66.78 -6.33 15.63
C THR A 289 -67.54 -7.52 16.19
N CYS A 290 -67.21 -7.97 17.41
CA CYS A 290 -67.92 -9.06 18.07
C CYS A 290 -69.40 -8.69 18.20
N LYS A 291 -70.27 -9.47 17.58
CA LYS A 291 -71.72 -9.25 17.57
C LYS A 291 -72.37 -10.01 18.73
N ASN A 292 -73.65 -9.74 18.97
CA ASN A 292 -74.51 -10.49 19.89
C ASN A 292 -73.95 -10.65 21.31
N GLY A 293 -73.28 -9.60 21.82
CA GLY A 293 -72.72 -9.59 23.18
C GLY A 293 -71.43 -10.41 23.35
N GLY A 294 -70.80 -10.87 22.27
CA GLY A 294 -69.50 -11.55 22.35
C GLY A 294 -68.39 -10.67 22.90
N THR A 295 -67.50 -11.24 23.70
CA THR A 295 -66.36 -10.56 24.32
C THR A 295 -65.12 -10.72 23.45
N CYS A 296 -64.43 -9.63 23.12
CA CYS A 296 -63.14 -9.69 22.42
C CYS A 296 -62.07 -10.25 23.36
N ILE A 297 -61.50 -11.40 23.02
CA ILE A 297 -60.39 -12.02 23.76
C ILE A 297 -59.12 -12.01 22.91
N GLN A 298 -58.00 -11.72 23.57
CA GLN A 298 -56.70 -11.63 22.94
C GLN A 298 -55.87 -12.89 23.19
N THR A 299 -55.24 -13.39 22.13
CA THR A 299 -54.14 -14.36 22.20
C THR A 299 -52.91 -13.80 21.48
N SER A 300 -51.72 -14.34 21.76
CA SER A 300 -50.40 -13.83 21.33
C SER A 300 -50.20 -13.63 19.82
N SER A 301 -51.16 -14.00 18.98
CA SER A 301 -51.10 -13.81 17.53
C SER A 301 -52.46 -13.57 16.84
N GLU A 302 -53.60 -13.63 17.55
CA GLU A 302 -54.93 -13.48 16.94
C GLU A 302 -55.96 -12.85 17.90
N VAL A 303 -56.92 -12.14 17.30
CA VAL A 303 -58.15 -11.64 17.95
C VAL A 303 -59.26 -12.66 17.75
N LYS A 304 -59.83 -13.15 18.86
CA LYS A 304 -60.98 -14.06 18.84
C LYS A 304 -62.15 -13.43 19.59
N CYS A 305 -63.37 -13.62 19.10
CA CYS A 305 -64.55 -13.30 19.89
C CYS A 305 -64.96 -14.54 20.69
N ASP A 306 -65.04 -14.40 22.01
CA ASP A 306 -65.71 -15.34 22.88
C ASP A 306 -67.22 -15.10 22.81
N CYS A 307 -67.96 -16.10 22.35
CA CYS A 307 -69.37 -15.93 22.03
C CYS A 307 -70.26 -16.25 23.22
N GLN A 308 -71.28 -15.42 23.41
CA GLN A 308 -72.37 -15.71 24.32
C GLN A 308 -73.03 -17.06 23.92
N SER A 309 -73.59 -17.78 24.88
CA SER A 309 -74.29 -19.06 24.64
C SER A 309 -75.35 -18.94 23.54
N GLY A 310 -75.37 -19.89 22.60
CA GLY A 310 -76.25 -19.89 21.42
C GLY A 310 -75.69 -19.19 20.17
N TYR A 311 -74.54 -18.52 20.25
CA TYR A 311 -73.92 -17.83 19.12
C TYR A 311 -72.61 -18.47 18.70
N ILE A 312 -72.34 -18.54 17.39
CA ILE A 312 -71.09 -19.06 16.83
C ILE A 312 -70.50 -18.16 15.73
N GLY A 313 -69.32 -18.55 15.26
CA GLY A 313 -68.55 -17.86 14.22
C GLY A 313 -67.49 -16.92 14.79
N SER A 314 -66.53 -16.52 13.95
CA SER A 314 -65.37 -15.71 14.37
C SER A 314 -65.72 -14.34 14.96
N ARG A 315 -66.94 -13.85 14.69
CA ARG A 315 -67.49 -12.60 15.23
C ARG A 315 -68.82 -12.77 15.96
N CYS A 316 -69.17 -13.99 16.38
CA CYS A 316 -70.43 -14.31 17.08
C CYS A 316 -71.70 -13.84 16.33
N GLY A 317 -71.65 -13.83 15.00
CA GLY A 317 -72.72 -13.30 14.16
C GLY A 317 -73.80 -14.32 13.78
N ILE A 318 -73.58 -15.60 14.07
CA ILE A 318 -74.50 -16.68 13.71
C ILE A 318 -75.28 -17.07 14.97
N ASP A 319 -76.60 -16.88 14.93
CA ASP A 319 -77.54 -17.32 15.97
C ASP A 319 -77.99 -18.76 15.66
N LEU A 320 -77.68 -19.70 16.54
CA LEU A 320 -78.04 -21.10 16.34
C LEU A 320 -79.54 -21.38 16.53
N CYS A 321 -80.28 -20.46 17.11
CA CYS A 321 -81.73 -20.54 17.26
C CYS A 321 -82.49 -19.85 16.10
N ILE A 322 -81.80 -19.36 15.07
CA ILE A 322 -82.43 -18.69 13.92
C ILE A 322 -81.90 -19.27 12.58
N PRO A 323 -82.76 -19.88 11.75
CA PRO A 323 -84.16 -20.21 12.02
C PRO A 323 -84.29 -21.23 13.18
N ASN A 324 -85.43 -21.24 13.89
CA ASN A 324 -85.63 -22.13 15.05
C ASN A 324 -85.41 -23.60 14.64
N PRO A 325 -84.38 -24.28 15.18
CA PRO A 325 -84.07 -25.67 14.82
C PRO A 325 -85.05 -26.67 15.45
N CYS A 326 -85.81 -26.26 16.47
CA CYS A 326 -86.74 -27.13 17.17
C CYS A 326 -88.05 -27.29 16.37
N GLN A 327 -88.41 -28.53 16.10
CA GLN A 327 -89.66 -28.92 15.44
C GLN A 327 -90.84 -28.87 16.41
N ASN A 328 -92.05 -29.05 15.88
CA ASN A 328 -93.30 -29.13 16.64
C ASN A 328 -93.50 -27.98 17.64
N ASN A 329 -93.11 -26.76 17.24
CA ASN A 329 -93.21 -25.54 18.06
C ASN A 329 -92.37 -25.59 19.36
N GLY A 330 -91.27 -26.36 19.37
CA GLY A 330 -90.29 -26.37 20.45
C GLY A 330 -89.57 -25.04 20.61
N THR A 331 -89.16 -24.74 21.84
CA THR A 331 -88.44 -23.50 22.17
C THR A 331 -86.93 -23.76 22.13
N CYS A 332 -86.21 -23.06 21.26
CA CYS A 332 -84.75 -23.13 21.22
C CYS A 332 -84.11 -22.32 22.34
N ILE A 333 -83.12 -22.92 23.01
CA ILE A 333 -82.35 -22.32 24.09
C ILE A 333 -80.87 -22.44 23.71
N GLY A 334 -80.22 -21.30 23.49
CA GLY A 334 -78.80 -21.24 23.23
C GLY A 334 -77.98 -21.73 24.43
N ILE A 335 -77.01 -22.61 24.18
CA ILE A 335 -76.06 -23.10 25.20
C ILE A 335 -74.63 -22.83 24.72
N ASN A 336 -73.63 -23.03 25.59
CA ASN A 336 -72.25 -22.78 25.21
C ASN A 336 -71.81 -23.73 24.06
N GLY A 337 -71.45 -23.16 22.91
CA GLY A 337 -71.06 -23.90 21.72
C GLY A 337 -72.19 -24.63 20.98
N GLY A 338 -73.47 -24.41 21.33
CA GLY A 338 -74.59 -25.15 20.75
C GLY A 338 -75.97 -24.58 21.08
N TYR A 339 -77.00 -25.40 20.87
CA TYR A 339 -78.37 -25.11 21.29
C TYR A 339 -79.02 -26.36 21.87
N ASN A 340 -80.10 -26.18 22.62
CA ASN A 340 -80.97 -27.25 23.10
C ASN A 340 -82.43 -26.88 22.84
N CYS A 341 -83.28 -27.88 22.64
CA CYS A 341 -84.71 -27.68 22.41
C CYS A 341 -85.51 -28.07 23.64
N SER A 342 -86.33 -27.14 24.14
CA SER A 342 -87.36 -27.43 25.13
C SER A 342 -88.63 -27.83 24.40
N CYS A 343 -89.01 -29.10 24.52
CA CYS A 343 -90.15 -29.66 23.81
C CYS A 343 -91.48 -29.32 24.48
N PRO A 344 -92.54 -29.03 23.69
CA PRO A 344 -93.89 -28.90 24.22
C PRO A 344 -94.41 -30.25 24.74
N GLU A 345 -95.50 -30.21 25.49
CA GLU A 345 -96.13 -31.40 26.04
C GLU A 345 -96.42 -32.43 24.95
N GLY A 346 -96.03 -33.68 25.19
CA GLY A 346 -96.24 -34.79 24.24
C GLY A 346 -95.24 -34.92 23.09
N PHE A 347 -94.21 -34.08 23.03
CA PHE A 347 -93.10 -34.21 22.09
C PHE A 347 -91.79 -34.56 22.79
N ASN A 348 -90.92 -35.32 22.12
CA ASN A 348 -89.60 -35.69 22.60
C ASN A 348 -88.57 -35.72 21.45
N GLY A 349 -87.31 -35.96 21.79
CA GLY A 349 -86.18 -35.94 20.85
C GLY A 349 -85.31 -34.70 21.03
N THR A 350 -84.15 -34.68 20.37
CA THR A 350 -83.17 -33.59 20.54
C THR A 350 -83.61 -32.28 19.89
N ILE A 351 -84.51 -32.36 18.91
CA ILE A 351 -85.12 -31.21 18.24
C ILE A 351 -86.65 -31.28 18.28
N CYS A 352 -87.23 -32.05 19.22
CA CYS A 352 -88.67 -32.26 19.38
C CYS A 352 -89.35 -32.89 18.15
N GLU A 353 -88.61 -33.71 17.41
CA GLU A 353 -89.04 -34.38 16.18
C GLU A 353 -90.03 -35.52 16.40
N THR A 354 -90.11 -36.06 17.62
CA THR A 354 -90.92 -37.24 17.92
C THR A 354 -92.22 -36.84 18.61
N ASP A 355 -93.35 -37.12 17.98
CA ASP A 355 -94.67 -37.10 18.63
C ASP A 355 -94.88 -38.43 19.38
N ILE A 356 -95.13 -38.35 20.69
CA ILE A 356 -95.33 -39.54 21.53
C ILE A 356 -96.63 -40.27 21.15
N CYS A 357 -97.65 -39.57 20.65
CA CYS A 357 -98.91 -40.18 20.21
C CYS A 357 -98.77 -40.99 18.91
N ASP A 358 -97.73 -40.78 18.12
CA ASP A 358 -97.43 -41.63 16.95
C ASP A 358 -96.80 -42.98 17.37
N LEU A 359 -96.15 -43.02 18.54
CA LEU A 359 -95.50 -44.22 19.07
C LEU A 359 -96.42 -45.06 19.95
N VAL A 360 -97.50 -44.46 20.47
CA VAL A 360 -98.41 -45.12 21.39
C VAL A 360 -99.73 -45.45 20.71
N THR A 361 -100.10 -46.72 20.75
CA THR A 361 -101.43 -47.17 20.31
C THR A 361 -102.39 -47.19 21.50
N CYS A 362 -103.43 -46.36 21.46
CA CYS A 362 -104.56 -46.48 22.36
C CYS A 362 -105.51 -47.58 21.86
N HIS A 363 -105.70 -48.64 22.65
CA HIS A 363 -106.55 -49.77 22.28
C HIS A 363 -108.05 -49.40 22.37
N ASN A 364 -108.90 -50.25 21.80
CA ASN A 364 -110.36 -50.14 21.87
C ASN A 364 -110.92 -48.78 21.38
N GLU A 365 -110.36 -48.28 20.27
CA GLU A 365 -110.72 -46.99 19.66
C GLU A 365 -110.53 -45.79 20.61
N GLY A 366 -109.56 -45.87 21.53
CA GLY A 366 -109.14 -44.72 22.32
C GLY A 366 -108.39 -43.68 21.49
N THR A 367 -108.49 -42.42 21.88
CA THR A 367 -107.76 -41.30 21.22
C THR A 367 -106.57 -40.90 22.08
N CYS A 368 -105.39 -40.78 21.47
CA CYS A 368 -104.22 -40.25 22.17
C CYS A 368 -104.27 -38.72 22.23
N HIS A 369 -104.00 -38.16 23.41
CA HIS A 369 -103.80 -36.73 23.62
C HIS A 369 -102.44 -36.49 24.27
N HIS A 370 -101.81 -35.37 23.93
CA HIS A 370 -100.58 -34.93 24.58
C HIS A 370 -100.83 -34.57 26.05
N ALA A 371 -99.89 -34.95 26.93
CA ALA A 371 -100.00 -34.70 28.36
C ALA A 371 -98.66 -34.28 28.97
N ALA A 372 -98.67 -33.23 29.81
CA ALA A 372 -97.49 -32.62 30.42
C ALA A 372 -96.55 -33.58 31.19
N VAL A 373 -97.12 -34.53 31.94
CA VAL A 373 -96.36 -35.30 32.94
C VAL A 373 -95.95 -36.69 32.43
N THR A 374 -96.85 -37.35 31.71
CA THR A 374 -96.64 -38.72 31.20
C THR A 374 -96.24 -38.74 29.72
N GLY A 375 -96.19 -37.58 29.06
CA GLY A 375 -96.01 -37.45 27.62
C GLY A 375 -97.33 -37.63 26.85
N PHE A 376 -98.11 -38.64 27.20
CA PHE A 376 -99.40 -38.91 26.56
C PHE A 376 -100.47 -39.34 27.56
N VAL A 377 -101.73 -39.22 27.14
CA VAL A 377 -102.88 -39.82 27.80
C VAL A 377 -103.83 -40.39 26.75
N CYS A 378 -104.23 -41.65 26.90
CA CYS A 378 -105.28 -42.23 26.07
C CYS A 378 -106.66 -41.92 26.67
N GLU A 379 -107.50 -41.24 25.92
CA GLU A 379 -108.91 -41.05 26.24
C GLU A 379 -109.69 -42.32 25.88
N CYS A 380 -110.12 -43.06 26.89
CA CYS A 380 -110.80 -44.33 26.72
C CYS A 380 -112.31 -44.18 26.52
N LYS A 381 -112.89 -44.97 25.60
CA LYS A 381 -114.34 -45.11 25.48
C LYS A 381 -114.94 -45.80 26.71
N LYS A 382 -116.23 -45.53 26.96
CA LYS A 382 -116.97 -46.03 28.12
C LYS A 382 -116.90 -47.55 28.22
N GLY A 383 -116.26 -48.05 29.29
CA GLY A 383 -116.08 -49.48 29.55
C GLY A 383 -114.61 -49.93 29.66
N TYR A 384 -113.67 -49.15 29.13
CA TYR A 384 -112.23 -49.45 29.12
C TYR A 384 -111.47 -48.57 30.11
N LYS A 385 -110.37 -49.08 30.69
CA LYS A 385 -109.56 -48.39 31.71
C LYS A 385 -108.08 -48.76 31.59
N GLY A 386 -107.20 -47.94 32.12
CA GLY A 386 -105.74 -48.13 32.06
C GLY A 386 -105.08 -47.10 31.17
N THR A 387 -103.74 -47.12 31.12
CA THR A 387 -102.94 -46.09 30.44
C THR A 387 -103.07 -46.11 28.92
N THR A 388 -103.43 -47.25 28.33
CA THR A 388 -103.61 -47.45 26.88
C THR A 388 -104.99 -47.99 26.51
N CYS A 389 -105.99 -47.85 27.41
CA CYS A 389 -107.38 -48.30 27.18
C CYS A 389 -107.55 -49.78 26.88
N GLN A 390 -106.76 -50.63 27.52
CA GLN A 390 -106.84 -52.09 27.43
C GLN A 390 -108.09 -52.70 28.08
#